data_AF-A0A969IBP7-F1
#
_entry.id   AF-A0A969IBP7-F1
#
_cell.length_a   1.000
_cell.length_b   1.000
_cell.length_c   1.000
_cell.angle_alpha   90.00
_cell.angle_beta   90.00
_cell.angle_gamma   90.00
#
_symmetry.space_group_name_H-M   'P 1'
#
loop_
_entity.id
_entity.type
_entity.pdbx_description
1 polymer ?
#
loop_
_entity_poly.entity_id
_entity_poly.type
_entity_poly.pdbx_seq_one_letter_code
_entity_poly.pdbx_strand_id
1 'polypeptide(L)'
;MSDDWTGAIDCDFHPRAPSARALWPYMDEHWRDTVEVRGIDTWETIAYPPNAPLTMRPDWRASSADADPVKAAGATLTLLERPRPR
;
A
#
# COMPACT_ATOMS: atom_id res chain seq x y z
N MET A 1 -12.73 -10.84 -9.45
CA MET A 1 -12.37 -11.69 -8.29
C MET A 1 -13.59 -12.57 -8.02
N SER A 2 -13.42 -13.89 -7.90
CA SER A 2 -14.54 -14.83 -7.72
C SER A 2 -15.24 -14.59 -6.38
N ASP A 3 -16.51 -15.00 -6.28
CA ASP A 3 -17.34 -14.89 -5.06
C ASP A 3 -16.80 -15.74 -3.88
N ASP A 4 -15.75 -16.54 -4.10
CA ASP A 4 -15.16 -17.51 -3.16
C ASP A 4 -14.59 -16.88 -1.87
N TRP A 5 -14.40 -15.56 -1.86
CA TRP A 5 -13.80 -14.82 -0.74
C TRP A 5 -14.81 -13.91 -0.03
N THR A 6 -16.11 -14.11 -0.25
CA THR A 6 -17.16 -13.31 0.43
C THR A 6 -17.04 -13.46 1.95
N GLY A 7 -16.69 -12.37 2.63
CA GLY A 7 -16.46 -12.35 4.08
C GLY A 7 -15.04 -12.73 4.53
N ALA A 8 -14.12 -12.98 3.60
CA ALA A 8 -12.71 -13.16 3.92
C ALA A 8 -12.11 -11.88 4.51
N ILE A 9 -11.19 -12.04 5.46
CA ILE A 9 -10.44 -10.94 6.07
C ILE A 9 -9.07 -10.89 5.41
N ASP A 10 -8.75 -9.76 4.79
CA ASP A 10 -7.39 -9.46 4.37
C ASP A 10 -6.56 -9.14 5.62
N CYS A 11 -5.64 -10.04 5.95
CA CYS A 11 -4.76 -9.89 7.11
C CYS A 11 -3.49 -9.08 6.81
N ASP A 12 -3.25 -8.70 5.55
CA ASP A 12 -1.99 -8.07 5.12
C ASP A 12 -2.26 -6.92 4.14
N PHE A 13 -2.81 -5.84 4.69
CA PHE A 13 -3.10 -4.62 3.95
C PHE A 13 -2.09 -3.52 4.29
N HIS A 14 -1.42 -3.00 3.26
CA HIS A 14 -0.42 -1.93 3.39
C HIS A 14 -0.95 -0.60 2.81
N PRO A 15 -1.50 0.31 3.64
CA PRO A 15 -1.89 1.64 3.18
C PRO A 15 -0.66 2.50 2.88
N ARG A 16 -0.65 3.17 1.73
CA ARG A 16 0.43 4.10 1.37
C ARG A 16 0.21 5.47 2.04
N ALA A 17 1.23 5.96 2.75
CA ALA A 17 1.24 7.34 3.24
C ALA A 17 1.41 8.34 2.08
N PRO A 18 0.78 9.53 2.11
CA PRO A 18 0.92 10.53 1.05
C PRO A 18 2.36 11.03 0.86
N SER A 19 3.16 11.07 1.93
CA SER A 19 4.59 11.40 1.91
C SER A 19 5.25 10.90 3.20
N ALA A 20 6.59 10.83 3.22
CA ALA A 20 7.29 10.49 4.45
C ALA A 20 7.02 11.49 5.59
N ARG A 21 6.89 12.77 5.22
CA ARG A 21 6.62 13.90 6.12
C ARG A 21 5.25 13.83 6.79
N ALA A 22 4.29 13.10 6.20
CA ALA A 22 2.95 12.95 6.76
C ALA A 22 2.95 12.32 8.18
N LEU A 23 4.00 11.57 8.53
CA LEU A 23 4.14 10.94 9.84
C LEU A 23 4.86 11.80 10.88
N TRP A 24 5.51 12.90 10.48
CA TRP A 24 6.32 13.73 11.38
C TRP A 24 5.60 14.23 12.64
N PRO A 25 4.31 14.61 12.61
CA PRO A 25 3.60 15.05 13.82
C PRO A 25 3.51 13.98 14.92
N TYR A 26 3.68 12.72 14.56
CA TYR A 26 3.59 11.58 15.48
C TYR A 26 4.96 11.01 15.87
N MET A 27 6.06 11.63 15.40
CA MET A 27 7.43 11.21 15.70
C MET A 27 8.04 12.09 16.80
N ASP A 28 8.83 11.48 17.68
CA ASP A 28 9.72 12.21 18.57
C ASP A 28 10.69 13.08 17.78
N GLU A 29 11.11 14.19 18.39
CA GLU A 29 12.06 15.15 17.80
C GLU A 29 13.33 14.47 17.29
N HIS A 30 13.96 13.63 18.12
CA HIS A 30 15.17 12.90 17.76
C HIS A 30 15.02 12.06 16.47
N TRP A 31 13.87 11.41 16.28
CA TRP A 31 13.62 10.57 15.12
C TRP A 31 13.30 11.38 13.88
N ARG A 32 12.56 12.48 14.04
CA ARG A 32 12.28 13.42 12.95
C ARG A 32 13.58 14.01 12.40
N ASP A 33 14.48 14.46 13.27
CA ASP A 33 15.80 14.98 12.90
C ASP A 33 16.64 13.92 12.19
N THR A 34 16.62 12.68 12.69
CA THR A 34 17.34 11.56 12.07
C THR A 34 16.87 11.31 10.63
N VAL A 35 15.56 11.35 10.39
CA VAL A 35 14.95 11.17 9.06
C VAL A 35 15.36 12.28 8.11
N GLU A 36 15.31 13.53 8.58
CA GLU A 36 15.67 14.71 7.80
C GLU A 36 17.17 14.73 7.45
N VAL A 37 18.04 14.56 8.45
CA VAL A 37 19.51 14.58 8.26
C VAL A 37 19.98 13.45 7.35
N ARG A 38 19.34 12.28 7.41
CA ARG A 38 19.68 11.14 6.54
C ARG A 38 19.02 11.20 5.17
N GLY A 39 18.16 12.19 4.91
CA GLY A 39 17.46 12.34 3.64
C GLY A 39 16.51 11.18 3.34
N ILE A 40 15.85 10.62 4.36
CA ILE A 40 14.86 9.55 4.18
C ILE A 40 13.56 10.21 3.67
N ASP A 41 13.32 10.13 2.37
CA ASP A 41 12.22 10.77 1.65
C ASP A 41 11.02 9.84 1.40
N THR A 42 11.25 8.53 1.48
CA THR A 42 10.25 7.47 1.32
C THR A 42 10.37 6.41 2.42
N TRP A 43 9.25 5.78 2.77
CA TRP A 43 9.20 4.63 3.68
C TRP A 43 9.26 3.29 2.95
N GLU A 44 9.42 3.33 1.63
CA GLU A 44 9.59 2.15 0.80
C GLU A 44 11.03 1.65 0.86
N THR A 45 11.19 0.32 0.87
CA THR A 45 12.51 -0.29 0.87
C THR A 45 13.16 -0.24 -0.52
N ILE A 46 14.48 0.00 -0.54
CA ILE A 46 15.28 -0.09 -1.77
C ILE A 46 15.62 -1.54 -2.16
N ALA A 47 15.33 -2.51 -1.29
CA ALA A 47 15.68 -3.92 -1.49
C ALA A 47 14.90 -4.59 -2.63
N TYR A 48 13.75 -4.03 -3.00
CA TYR A 48 12.85 -4.57 -4.03
C TYR A 48 12.64 -3.54 -5.15
N PRO A 49 13.67 -3.25 -5.96
CA PRO A 49 13.55 -2.24 -7.01
C PRO A 49 12.46 -2.61 -8.03
N PRO A 50 11.69 -1.63 -8.53
CA PRO A 50 10.66 -1.87 -9.54
C PRO A 50 11.21 -2.64 -10.74
N ASN A 51 10.43 -3.61 -11.23
CA ASN A 51 10.77 -4.47 -12.38
C ASN A 51 11.98 -5.40 -12.22
N ALA A 52 12.69 -5.41 -11.09
CA ALA A 52 13.76 -6.38 -10.90
C ALA A 52 13.21 -7.82 -10.80
N PRO A 53 13.94 -8.83 -11.30
CA PRO A 53 13.48 -10.22 -11.28
C PRO A 53 13.15 -10.76 -9.90
N LEU A 54 13.87 -10.29 -8.87
CA LEU A 54 13.67 -10.71 -7.46
C LEU A 54 12.48 -10.01 -6.79
N THR A 55 12.03 -8.86 -7.28
CA THR A 55 11.01 -8.02 -6.63
C THR A 55 9.61 -8.63 -6.71
N MET A 56 9.26 -9.22 -7.84
CA MET A 56 7.96 -9.84 -8.04
C MET A 56 8.09 -11.02 -9.00
N ARG A 57 7.42 -12.11 -8.65
CA ARG A 57 7.30 -13.26 -9.54
C ARG A 57 6.67 -12.85 -10.88
N PRO A 58 7.22 -13.31 -12.02
CA PRO A 58 6.71 -12.93 -13.33
C PRO A 58 5.22 -13.18 -13.56
N ASP A 59 4.66 -14.24 -12.98
CA ASP A 59 3.25 -14.58 -13.07
C ASP A 59 2.33 -13.62 -12.30
N TRP A 60 2.86 -12.82 -11.36
CA TRP A 60 2.07 -11.89 -10.54
C TRP A 60 1.98 -10.47 -11.12
N ARG A 61 2.83 -10.15 -12.11
CA ARG A 61 2.87 -8.82 -12.77
C ARG A 61 1.60 -8.46 -13.54
N ALA A 62 0.75 -9.44 -13.84
CA ALA A 62 -0.56 -9.20 -14.46
C ALA A 62 -1.58 -8.60 -13.48
N SER A 63 -1.31 -8.62 -12.17
CA SER A 63 -2.14 -7.95 -11.18
C SER A 63 -1.78 -6.46 -11.10
N SER A 64 -2.75 -5.59 -11.35
CA SER A 64 -2.60 -4.14 -11.39
C SER A 64 -2.51 -3.52 -9.99
N ALA A 65 -1.53 -3.96 -9.19
CA ALA A 65 -1.27 -3.42 -7.85
C ALA A 65 -0.73 -1.98 -7.90
N ASP A 66 -0.19 -1.52 -9.03
CA ASP A 66 0.30 -0.14 -9.25
C ASP A 66 -0.80 0.84 -9.70
N ALA A 67 -2.08 0.46 -9.64
CA ALA A 67 -3.15 1.38 -9.94
C ALA A 67 -3.18 2.53 -8.91
N ASP A 68 -3.49 3.75 -9.38
CA ASP A 68 -3.68 4.95 -8.57
C ASP A 68 -4.36 4.61 -7.22
N PRO A 69 -3.72 4.91 -6.07
CA PRO A 69 -4.22 4.52 -4.76
C PRO A 69 -5.60 5.11 -4.44
N VAL A 70 -5.98 6.25 -5.03
CA VAL A 70 -7.33 6.83 -4.90
C VAL A 70 -8.35 5.98 -5.68
N LYS A 71 -7.94 5.48 -6.85
CA LYS A 71 -8.77 4.61 -7.71
C LYS A 71 -8.88 3.19 -7.12
N ALA A 72 -7.82 2.70 -6.48
CA ALA A 72 -7.80 1.43 -5.76
C ALA A 72 -8.66 1.49 -4.48
N ALA A 73 -8.53 2.54 -3.67
CA ALA A 73 -9.34 2.72 -2.45
C ALA A 73 -10.85 2.87 -2.77
N GLY A 74 -11.20 3.61 -3.83
CA GLY A 74 -12.57 3.72 -4.30
C GLY A 74 -13.17 2.39 -4.75
N ALA A 75 -12.38 1.53 -5.41
CA ALA A 75 -12.82 0.20 -5.81
C ALA A 75 -13.08 -0.73 -4.60
N THR A 76 -12.23 -0.68 -3.57
CA THR A 76 -12.39 -1.50 -2.35
C THR A 76 -13.58 -1.04 -1.50
N LEU A 77 -13.82 0.27 -1.36
CA LEU A 77 -14.99 0.78 -0.62
C LEU A 77 -16.31 0.45 -1.33
N THR A 78 -16.35 0.59 -2.66
CA THR A 78 -17.55 0.30 -3.46
C THR A 78 -17.95 -1.19 -3.39
N LEU A 79 -17.00 -2.08 -3.12
CA LEU A 79 -17.25 -3.50 -2.88
C LEU A 79 -17.89 -3.79 -1.51
N LEU A 80 -17.63 -2.96 -0.49
CA LEU A 80 -18.20 -3.09 0.85
C LEU A 80 -19.63 -2.52 0.95
N GLU A 81 -20.00 -1.60 0.05
CA GLU A 81 -21.31 -0.92 0.04
C GLU A 81 -22.38 -1.63 -0.80
N ARG A 82 -22.04 -2.71 -1.52
CA ARG A 82 -23.03 -3.42 -2.35
C ARG A 82 -24.05 -4.16 -1.47
N PRO A 83 -25.37 -3.98 -1.70
CA PRO A 83 -26.39 -4.69 -0.95
C PRO A 83 -26.29 -6.20 -1.21
N ARG A 84 -26.32 -6.96 -0.11
CA ARG A 84 -26.28 -8.43 -0.11
C ARG A 84 -27.44 -9.01 -0.94
N PRO A 85 -27.20 -9.91 -1.91
CA PRO A 85 -28.26 -10.75 -2.44
C PRO A 85 -28.76 -11.70 -1.34
N ARG A 86 -30.07 -11.95 -1.30
CA ARG A 86 -30.72 -12.84 -0.33
C ARG A 86 -30.35 -14.29 -0.55
#